data_AF-A0A374VTC0-F1
#
_entry.id   AF-A0A374VTC0-F1
#
_cell.length_a   1.000
_cell.length_b   1.000
_cell.length_c   1.000
_cell.angle_alpha   90.00
_cell.angle_beta   90.00
_cell.angle_gamma   90.00
#
_symmetry.space_group_name_H-M   'P 1'
#
loop_
_entity.id
_entity.type
_entity.pdbx_description
1 polymer ?
#
loop_
_entity_poly.entity_id
_entity_poly.type
_entity_poly.pdbx_seq_one_letter_code
_entity_poly.pdbx_strand_id
1 'polypeptide(L)'
;MMDLTQKQWVKHSVFHPFEGFEDLRWKKGGSVLYASIVILLWFVAKILHDNLVGYQFAVTNTKMFSIVPYIVQTIAVFLVFVIGNWSICTLLDGEGTIKKIYIYSAYSMIPYVAGLYIRTLLSHVLIQDEVIFITCVTVISTAWSVLLMFNAIKAVHQYSISKTILALLLTFVAMLIILILLVLLVALFQQVYVFVSSVYTEITYRVRV
;
A
#
# COMPACT_ATOMS: atom_id res chain seq x y z
N MET A 1 -20.27 -24.74 -10.12
CA MET A 1 -20.33 -23.29 -9.80
C MET A 1 -19.81 -23.12 -8.39
N MET A 2 -18.69 -22.42 -8.17
CA MET A 2 -18.14 -22.25 -6.81
C MET A 2 -18.87 -21.12 -6.08
N ASP A 3 -19.59 -21.46 -5.00
CA ASP A 3 -20.10 -20.50 -4.03
C ASP A 3 -19.10 -20.41 -2.88
N LEU A 4 -18.18 -19.45 -2.99
CA LEU A 4 -17.12 -19.23 -2.00
C LEU A 4 -17.56 -18.19 -0.96
N THR A 5 -17.24 -18.46 0.30
CA THR A 5 -17.34 -17.52 1.42
C THR A 5 -16.33 -16.39 1.25
N GLN A 6 -16.55 -15.21 1.85
CA GLN A 6 -15.63 -14.06 1.75
C GLN A 6 -14.16 -14.40 2.10
N LYS A 7 -13.92 -15.28 3.09
CA LYS A 7 -12.56 -15.76 3.43
C LYS A 7 -11.93 -16.60 2.31
N GLN A 8 -12.75 -17.44 1.67
CA GLN A 8 -12.29 -18.32 0.58
C GLN A 8 -11.97 -17.51 -0.67
N TRP A 9 -12.66 -16.39 -0.92
CA TRP A 9 -12.30 -15.44 -1.96
C TRP A 9 -10.89 -14.89 -1.80
N VAL A 10 -10.50 -14.52 -0.58
CA VAL A 10 -9.14 -14.04 -0.30
C VAL A 10 -8.10 -15.08 -0.69
N LYS A 11 -8.30 -16.33 -0.27
CA LYS A 11 -7.40 -17.44 -0.61
C LYS A 11 -7.37 -17.68 -2.12
N HIS A 12 -8.54 -17.74 -2.76
CA HIS A 12 -8.66 -18.00 -4.19
C HIS A 12 -7.92 -16.96 -5.02
N SER A 13 -8.11 -15.66 -4.73
CA SER A 13 -7.42 -14.57 -5.43
C SER A 13 -5.90 -14.60 -5.26
N VAL A 14 -5.39 -15.08 -4.12
CA VAL A 14 -3.95 -15.14 -3.86
C VAL A 14 -3.27 -16.32 -4.55
N PHE A 15 -3.94 -17.49 -4.62
CA PHE A 15 -3.34 -18.71 -5.16
C PHE A 15 -3.64 -18.97 -6.64
N HIS A 16 -4.63 -18.29 -7.23
CA HIS A 16 -4.95 -18.39 -8.65
C HIS A 16 -4.75 -17.01 -9.32
N PRO A 17 -3.51 -16.64 -9.70
CA PRO A 17 -3.19 -15.27 -10.11
C PRO A 17 -3.88 -14.83 -11.40
N PHE A 18 -4.17 -15.75 -12.32
CA PHE A 18 -4.77 -15.44 -13.63
C PHE A 18 -6.30 -15.44 -13.62
N GLU A 19 -6.91 -16.31 -12.81
CA GLU A 19 -8.37 -16.50 -12.80
C GLU A 19 -9.02 -15.87 -11.56
N GLY A 20 -8.32 -15.84 -10.42
CA GLY A 20 -8.91 -15.51 -9.12
C GLY A 20 -9.44 -14.09 -8.99
N PHE A 21 -8.86 -13.11 -9.69
CA PHE A 21 -9.39 -11.74 -9.74
C PHE A 21 -10.50 -11.58 -10.77
N GLU A 22 -10.46 -12.32 -11.87
CA GLU A 22 -11.54 -12.35 -12.86
C GLU A 22 -12.80 -12.97 -12.22
N ASP A 23 -12.66 -14.09 -11.51
CA ASP A 23 -13.75 -14.74 -10.75
C ASP A 23 -14.34 -13.82 -9.68
N LEU A 24 -13.47 -13.11 -8.93
CA LEU A 24 -13.89 -12.15 -7.91
C LEU A 24 -14.77 -11.04 -8.51
N ARG A 25 -14.49 -10.66 -9.77
CA ARG A 25 -15.25 -9.64 -10.51
C ARG A 25 -16.62 -10.15 -10.91
N TRP A 26 -16.69 -11.34 -11.50
CA TRP A 26 -17.95 -11.95 -11.92
C TRP A 26 -18.89 -12.19 -10.73
N LYS A 27 -18.35 -12.65 -9.60
CA LYS A 27 -19.13 -13.00 -8.41
C LYS A 27 -19.33 -11.85 -7.42
N LYS A 28 -18.68 -10.69 -7.63
CA LYS A 28 -18.71 -9.52 -6.72
C LYS A 28 -18.41 -9.87 -5.26
N GLY A 29 -17.57 -10.90 -5.02
CA GLY A 29 -17.28 -11.45 -3.69
C GLY A 29 -16.31 -10.64 -2.83
N GLY A 30 -15.84 -9.49 -3.34
CA GLY A 30 -14.89 -8.63 -2.65
C GLY A 30 -15.48 -7.96 -1.41
N SER A 31 -14.72 -7.93 -0.31
CA SER A 31 -15.15 -7.37 0.97
C SER A 31 -14.15 -6.32 1.45
N VAL A 32 -14.67 -5.11 1.71
CA VAL A 32 -13.87 -3.98 2.19
C VAL A 32 -13.26 -4.28 3.55
N LEU A 33 -14.00 -5.01 4.41
CA LEU A 33 -13.53 -5.37 5.75
C LEU A 33 -12.23 -6.19 5.68
N TYR A 34 -12.20 -7.24 4.85
CA TYR A 34 -11.01 -8.06 4.68
C TYR A 34 -9.87 -7.30 4.01
N ALA A 35 -10.18 -6.41 3.05
CA ALA A 35 -9.17 -5.54 2.45
C ALA A 35 -8.53 -4.61 3.49
N SER A 36 -9.32 -3.98 4.36
CA SER A 36 -8.82 -3.13 5.45
C SER A 36 -8.00 -3.93 6.47
N ILE A 37 -8.39 -5.18 6.77
CA ILE A 37 -7.57 -6.07 7.62
C ILE A 37 -6.21 -6.32 6.99
N VAL A 38 -6.12 -6.56 5.68
CA VAL A 38 -4.82 -6.76 4.99
C VAL A 38 -3.94 -5.51 5.09
N ILE A 39 -4.50 -4.31 4.91
CA ILE A 39 -3.76 -3.05 5.04
C ILE A 39 -3.30 -2.82 6.49
N LEU A 40 -4.14 -3.17 7.47
CA LEU A 40 -3.77 -3.10 8.88
C LEU A 40 -2.63 -4.09 9.21
N LEU A 41 -2.71 -5.31 8.69
CA LEU A 41 -1.64 -6.29 8.82
C LEU A 41 -0.35 -5.82 8.13
N TRP A 42 -0.45 -5.14 6.99
CA TRP A 42 0.72 -4.55 6.34
C TRP A 42 1.38 -3.48 7.23
N PHE A 43 0.58 -2.58 7.81
CA PHE A 43 1.07 -1.56 8.74
C PHE A 43 1.80 -2.18 9.93
N VAL A 44 1.20 -3.19 10.57
CA VAL A 44 1.83 -3.92 11.69
C VAL A 44 3.08 -4.65 11.24
N ALA A 45 3.04 -5.37 10.11
CA ALA A 45 4.18 -6.09 9.56
C ALA A 45 5.37 -5.15 9.33
N LYS A 46 5.13 -3.94 8.82
CA LYS A 46 6.18 -2.95 8.56
C LYS A 46 6.82 -2.44 9.84
N ILE A 47 6.04 -2.20 10.89
CA ILE A 47 6.57 -1.82 12.21
C ILE A 47 7.45 -2.94 12.77
N LEU A 48 6.96 -4.19 12.78
CA LEU A 48 7.72 -5.33 13.30
C LEU A 48 9.00 -5.54 12.49
N HIS A 49 8.91 -5.45 11.17
CA HIS A 49 10.03 -5.62 10.28
C HIS A 49 11.14 -4.58 10.51
N ASP A 50 10.81 -3.31 10.71
CA ASP A 50 11.83 -2.28 10.87
C ASP A 50 12.39 -2.21 12.31
N ASN A 51 11.70 -2.75 13.32
CA ASN A 51 12.10 -2.67 14.73
C ASN A 51 12.55 -4.00 15.35
N LEU A 52 12.13 -5.14 14.80
CA LEU A 52 12.36 -6.47 15.36
C LEU A 52 13.13 -7.38 14.41
N VAL A 53 13.75 -6.89 13.34
CA VAL A 53 14.65 -7.76 12.56
C VAL A 53 15.90 -8.07 13.40
N GLY A 54 16.33 -9.33 13.38
CA GLY A 54 17.49 -9.80 14.15
C GLY A 54 18.74 -8.96 13.87
N TYR A 55 19.51 -8.67 14.92
CA TYR A 55 20.61 -7.69 14.90
C TYR A 55 21.63 -7.93 13.78
N GLN A 56 21.95 -9.19 13.49
CA GLN A 56 22.85 -9.59 12.41
C GLN A 56 22.37 -9.19 10.99
N PHE A 57 21.07 -8.97 10.81
CA PHE A 57 20.45 -8.52 9.56
C PHE A 57 19.93 -7.07 9.64
N ALA A 58 19.98 -6.46 10.81
CA ALA A 58 19.53 -5.10 11.03
C ALA A 58 20.60 -4.13 10.50
N VAL A 59 20.20 -3.23 9.60
CA VAL A 59 21.03 -2.08 9.26
C VAL A 59 20.87 -1.09 10.41
N THR A 60 21.85 -1.07 11.32
CA THR A 60 21.91 -0.25 12.53
C THR A 60 21.41 1.18 12.26
N ASN A 61 20.16 1.43 12.62
CA ASN A 61 19.56 2.75 12.60
C ASN A 61 18.80 2.90 13.91
N THR A 62 19.50 3.39 14.92
CA THR A 62 18.94 3.91 16.17
C THR A 62 18.15 5.19 15.87
N LYS A 63 17.07 5.08 15.09
CA LYS A 63 16.13 6.17 14.90
C LYS A 63 15.11 6.11 16.03
N MET A 64 14.81 7.28 16.62
CA MET A 64 13.69 7.41 17.55
C MET A 64 12.44 6.83 16.90
N PHE A 65 11.79 5.89 17.60
CA PHE A 65 10.56 5.29 17.12
C PHE A 65 9.50 6.37 16.93
N SER A 66 8.96 6.45 15.71
CA SER A 66 7.85 7.32 15.37
C SER A 66 6.85 6.55 14.53
N ILE A 67 5.58 6.62 14.91
CA ILE A 67 4.50 5.91 14.23
C ILE A 67 4.12 6.55 12.88
N VAL A 68 4.33 7.87 12.76
CA VAL A 68 3.88 8.67 11.61
C VAL A 68 4.51 8.19 10.30
N PRO A 69 5.83 7.95 10.19
CA PRO A 69 6.43 7.39 8.98
C PRO A 69 5.80 6.05 8.55
N TYR A 70 5.45 5.17 9.49
CA TYR A 70 4.84 3.88 9.16
C TYR A 70 3.43 4.03 8.57
N ILE A 71 2.63 4.96 9.11
CA ILE A 71 1.30 5.28 8.56
C ILE A 71 1.44 5.81 7.13
N VAL A 72 2.40 6.71 6.90
CA VAL A 72 2.63 7.30 5.58
C VAL A 72 3.09 6.25 4.57
N GLN A 73 4.09 5.43 4.93
CA GLN A 73 4.68 4.42 4.04
C GLN A 73 3.74 3.25 3.71
N THR A 74 2.67 3.04 4.48
CA THR A 74 1.72 1.94 4.26
C THR A 74 0.36 2.47 3.84
N ILE A 75 -0.43 3.01 4.78
CA ILE A 75 -1.81 3.43 4.57
C ILE A 75 -1.87 4.61 3.58
N ALA A 76 -1.08 5.66 3.78
CA ALA A 76 -1.18 6.85 2.93
C ALA A 76 -0.75 6.54 1.48
N VAL A 77 0.39 5.87 1.29
CA VAL A 77 0.85 5.43 -0.04
C VAL A 77 -0.17 4.52 -0.71
N PHE A 78 -0.81 3.59 0.02
CA PHE A 78 -1.88 2.75 -0.53
C PHE A 78 -3.08 3.56 -1.02
N LEU A 79 -3.55 4.52 -0.20
CA LEU A 79 -4.68 5.36 -0.57
C LEU A 79 -4.33 6.24 -1.77
N VAL A 80 -3.12 6.79 -1.82
CA VAL A 80 -2.63 7.55 -2.98
C VAL A 80 -2.58 6.67 -4.23
N PHE A 81 -2.18 5.41 -4.11
CA PHE A 81 -2.24 4.45 -5.22
C PHE A 81 -3.69 4.23 -5.68
N VAL A 82 -4.62 3.96 -4.77
CA VAL A 82 -6.03 3.72 -5.11
C VAL A 82 -6.65 4.95 -5.79
N ILE A 83 -6.40 6.14 -5.27
CA ILE A 83 -6.91 7.40 -5.83
C ILE A 83 -6.25 7.67 -7.18
N GLY A 84 -4.92 7.55 -7.29
CA GLY A 84 -4.20 7.74 -8.54
C GLY A 84 -4.67 6.78 -9.63
N ASN A 85 -4.86 5.52 -9.28
CA ASN A 85 -5.34 4.50 -10.21
C ASN A 85 -6.79 4.77 -10.65
N TRP A 86 -7.64 5.22 -9.73
CA TRP A 86 -8.99 5.67 -10.06
C TRP A 86 -9.01 6.91 -10.96
N SER A 87 -8.13 7.88 -10.75
CA SER A 87 -8.00 9.05 -11.63
C SER A 87 -7.52 8.67 -13.04
N ILE A 88 -6.62 7.70 -13.16
CA ILE A 88 -6.19 7.18 -14.47
C ILE A 88 -7.30 6.35 -15.12
N CYS A 89 -8.13 5.68 -14.33
CA CYS A 89 -9.30 4.95 -14.82
C CYS A 89 -10.25 5.83 -15.62
N THR A 90 -10.48 7.07 -15.17
CA THR A 90 -11.34 8.01 -15.89
C THR A 90 -10.72 8.51 -17.21
N LEU A 91 -9.39 8.48 -17.33
CA LEU A 91 -8.68 8.88 -18.56
C LEU A 91 -8.58 7.73 -19.58
N LEU A 92 -8.52 6.49 -19.09
CA LEU A 92 -8.37 5.30 -19.90
C LEU A 92 -9.67 4.50 -20.04
N ASP A 93 -10.84 5.10 -19.81
CA ASP A 93 -12.14 4.42 -19.95
C ASP A 93 -12.22 3.07 -19.23
N GLY A 94 -11.74 3.00 -17.99
CA GLY A 94 -11.84 1.79 -17.18
C GLY A 94 -13.16 1.70 -16.41
N GLU A 95 -13.57 0.48 -16.07
CA GLU A 95 -14.80 0.22 -15.31
C GLU A 95 -14.61 0.16 -13.77
N GLY A 96 -13.39 0.43 -13.32
CA GLY A 96 -12.98 0.29 -11.93
C GLY A 96 -13.52 1.38 -11.03
N THR A 97 -14.38 1.03 -10.08
CA THR A 97 -14.78 1.93 -8.98
C THR A 97 -13.71 1.94 -7.88
N ILE A 98 -13.54 3.06 -7.16
CA ILE A 98 -12.63 3.18 -5.99
C ILE A 98 -12.72 1.96 -5.05
N LYS A 99 -13.95 1.53 -4.72
CA LYS A 99 -14.18 0.38 -3.82
C LYS A 99 -13.58 -0.92 -4.36
N LYS A 100 -13.70 -1.19 -5.65
CA LYS A 100 -13.13 -2.39 -6.29
C LYS A 100 -11.61 -2.29 -6.34
N ILE A 101 -11.06 -1.14 -6.75
CA ILE A 101 -9.61 -0.91 -6.78
C ILE A 101 -9.02 -1.16 -5.38
N TYR A 102 -9.62 -0.56 -4.35
CA TYR A 102 -9.21 -0.78 -2.96
C TYR A 102 -9.16 -2.26 -2.57
N ILE A 103 -10.22 -3.02 -2.83
CA ILE A 103 -10.30 -4.43 -2.43
C ILE A 103 -9.28 -5.28 -3.19
N TYR A 104 -9.20 -5.11 -4.51
CA TYR A 104 -8.38 -5.96 -5.38
C TYR A 104 -6.90 -5.68 -5.17
N SER A 105 -6.53 -4.40 -5.05
CA SER A 105 -5.17 -4.00 -4.72
C SER A 105 -4.77 -4.49 -3.34
N ALA A 106 -5.63 -4.39 -2.32
CA ALA A 106 -5.32 -4.93 -1.00
C ALA A 106 -5.09 -6.45 -1.04
N TYR A 107 -5.94 -7.22 -1.72
CA TYR A 107 -5.78 -8.67 -1.81
C TYR A 107 -4.51 -9.08 -2.56
N SER A 108 -4.11 -8.32 -3.58
CA SER A 108 -2.86 -8.58 -4.30
C SER A 108 -1.60 -8.37 -3.46
N MET A 109 -1.68 -7.59 -2.37
CA MET A 109 -0.55 -7.33 -1.46
C MET A 109 -0.36 -8.39 -0.37
N ILE A 110 -1.29 -9.33 -0.21
CA ILE A 110 -1.22 -10.39 0.81
C ILE A 110 0.11 -11.16 0.80
N PRO A 111 0.65 -11.61 -0.35
CA PRO A 111 1.90 -12.37 -0.37
C PRO A 111 3.06 -11.55 0.16
N TYR A 112 3.15 -10.27 -0.20
CA TYR A 112 4.17 -9.34 0.28
C TYR A 112 4.05 -9.11 1.78
N VAL A 113 2.84 -8.91 2.30
CA VAL A 113 2.58 -8.77 3.74
C VAL A 113 3.00 -10.04 4.49
N ALA A 114 2.64 -11.22 3.99
CA ALA A 114 3.08 -12.49 4.56
C ALA A 114 4.60 -12.65 4.50
N GLY A 115 5.23 -12.23 3.40
CA GLY A 115 6.68 -12.23 3.22
C GLY A 115 7.41 -11.37 4.25
N LEU A 116 6.87 -10.21 4.61
CA LEU A 116 7.42 -9.36 5.69
C LEU A 116 7.42 -10.10 7.03
N TYR A 117 6.31 -10.73 7.41
CA TYR A 117 6.24 -11.52 8.65
C TYR A 117 7.22 -12.70 8.65
N ILE A 118 7.24 -13.47 7.56
CA ILE A 118 8.13 -14.64 7.45
C ILE A 118 9.60 -14.19 7.53
N ARG A 119 9.97 -13.12 6.82
CA ARG A 119 11.31 -12.55 6.87
C ARG A 119 11.71 -12.13 8.29
N THR A 120 10.84 -11.41 8.99
CA THR A 120 11.12 -10.96 10.36
C THR A 120 11.32 -12.16 11.30
N LEU A 121 10.51 -13.21 11.17
CA LEU A 121 10.68 -14.44 11.95
C LEU A 121 11.99 -15.15 11.61
N LEU A 122 12.29 -15.35 10.32
CA LEU A 122 13.51 -16.01 9.87
C LEU A 122 14.78 -15.27 10.30
N SER A 123 14.73 -13.93 10.42
CA SER A 123 15.87 -13.12 10.85
C SER A 123 16.35 -13.42 12.28
N HIS A 124 15.53 -14.07 13.11
CA HIS A 124 15.91 -14.52 14.45
C HIS A 124 16.42 -15.94 14.51
N VAL A 125 16.15 -16.74 13.47
CA VAL A 125 16.47 -18.18 13.43
C VAL A 125 17.75 -18.43 12.62
N LEU A 126 17.88 -17.75 11.49
CA LEU A 126 18.99 -17.95 10.55
C LEU A 126 20.22 -17.15 10.94
N ILE A 127 21.39 -17.58 10.48
CA ILE A 127 22.65 -16.82 10.62
C ILE A 127 22.96 -15.99 9.37
N GLN A 128 23.90 -15.04 9.46
CA GLN A 128 24.23 -14.13 8.35
C GLN A 128 24.62 -14.85 7.05
N ASP A 129 25.31 -15.99 7.13
CA ASP A 129 25.69 -16.81 5.97
C ASP A 129 24.48 -17.42 5.23
N GLU A 130 23.33 -17.49 5.90
CA GLU A 130 22.07 -18.04 5.39
C GLU A 130 21.10 -16.95 4.89
N VAL A 131 21.58 -15.71 4.71
CA VAL A 131 20.78 -14.56 4.23
C VAL A 131 20.04 -14.83 2.91
N ILE A 132 20.54 -15.79 2.12
CA ILE A 132 19.91 -16.21 0.87
C ILE A 132 18.46 -16.66 1.08
N PHE A 133 18.11 -17.34 2.18
CA PHE A 133 16.74 -17.78 2.43
C PHE A 133 15.81 -16.60 2.68
N ILE A 134 16.27 -15.60 3.44
CA ILE A 134 15.53 -14.34 3.67
C ILE A 134 15.34 -13.60 2.35
N THR A 135 16.38 -13.56 1.51
CA THR A 135 16.32 -12.93 0.19
C THR A 135 15.33 -13.64 -0.72
N CYS A 136 15.34 -14.98 -0.76
CA CYS A 136 14.38 -15.77 -1.53
C CYS A 136 12.94 -15.49 -1.11
N VAL A 137 12.63 -15.48 0.19
CA VAL A 137 11.29 -15.13 0.70
C VAL A 137 10.89 -13.73 0.24
N THR A 138 11.80 -12.77 0.34
CA THR A 138 11.56 -11.38 -0.07
C THR A 138 11.26 -11.28 -1.57
N VAL A 139 12.08 -11.91 -2.42
CA VAL A 139 11.92 -11.88 -3.87
C VAL A 139 10.63 -12.58 -4.29
N ILE A 140 10.37 -13.80 -3.80
CA ILE A 140 9.19 -14.59 -4.17
C ILE A 140 7.90 -13.87 -3.74
N SER A 141 7.81 -13.41 -2.50
CA SER A 141 6.63 -12.72 -2.00
C SER A 141 6.35 -11.40 -2.73
N THR A 142 7.41 -10.64 -3.04
CA THR A 142 7.30 -9.39 -3.79
C THR A 142 6.90 -9.64 -5.24
N ALA A 143 7.58 -10.54 -5.93
CA ALA A 143 7.30 -10.89 -7.33
C ALA A 143 5.87 -11.42 -7.49
N TRP A 144 5.43 -12.29 -6.57
CA TRP A 144 4.06 -12.81 -6.60
C TRP A 144 3.03 -11.70 -6.40
N SER A 145 3.27 -10.76 -5.48
CA SER A 145 2.36 -9.63 -5.25
C SER A 145 2.30 -8.68 -6.45
N VAL A 146 3.42 -8.46 -7.14
CA VAL A 146 3.45 -7.66 -8.38
C VAL A 146 2.62 -8.33 -9.47
N LEU A 147 2.76 -9.65 -9.63
CA LEU A 147 1.97 -10.43 -10.58
C LEU A 147 0.47 -10.35 -10.26
N LEU A 148 0.11 -10.51 -8.99
CA LEU A 148 -1.27 -10.37 -8.52
C LEU A 148 -1.79 -8.96 -8.73
N MET A 149 -1.00 -7.92 -8.48
CA MET A 149 -1.40 -6.52 -8.67
C MET A 149 -1.69 -6.23 -10.14
N PHE A 150 -0.86 -6.75 -11.04
CA PHE A 150 -1.09 -6.63 -12.48
C PHE A 150 -2.44 -7.25 -12.89
N ASN A 151 -2.70 -8.50 -12.48
CA ASN A 151 -3.94 -9.19 -12.79
C ASN A 151 -5.16 -8.56 -12.08
N ALA A 152 -4.98 -8.02 -10.88
CA ALA A 152 -5.99 -7.29 -10.15
C ALA A 152 -6.45 -6.04 -10.93
N ILE A 153 -5.51 -5.19 -11.37
CA ILE A 153 -5.83 -3.98 -12.14
C ILE A 153 -6.43 -4.33 -13.50
N LYS A 154 -5.86 -5.32 -14.20
CA LYS A 154 -6.41 -5.84 -15.46
C LYS A 154 -7.88 -6.23 -15.29
N ALA A 155 -8.19 -7.05 -14.27
CA ALA A 155 -9.53 -7.55 -14.01
C ALA A 155 -10.50 -6.44 -13.58
N VAL A 156 -10.10 -5.55 -12.67
CA VAL A 156 -10.95 -4.46 -12.15
C VAL A 156 -11.42 -3.54 -13.27
N HIS A 157 -10.53 -3.17 -14.17
CA HIS A 157 -10.80 -2.20 -15.22
C HIS A 157 -11.22 -2.82 -16.55
N GLN A 158 -11.16 -4.14 -16.67
CA GLN A 158 -11.36 -4.86 -17.94
C GLN A 158 -10.35 -4.45 -19.03
N TYR A 159 -9.12 -4.14 -18.64
CA TYR A 159 -8.11 -3.70 -19.58
C TYR A 159 -7.48 -4.87 -20.35
N SER A 160 -7.05 -4.59 -21.58
CA SER A 160 -6.08 -5.45 -22.26
C SER A 160 -4.73 -5.37 -21.55
N ILE A 161 -3.83 -6.31 -21.84
CA ILE A 161 -2.49 -6.36 -21.23
C ILE A 161 -1.72 -5.05 -21.49
N SER A 162 -1.71 -4.56 -22.73
CA SER A 162 -1.02 -3.31 -23.10
C SER A 162 -1.60 -2.10 -22.36
N LYS A 163 -2.93 -2.01 -22.29
CA LYS A 163 -3.63 -0.93 -21.58
C LYS A 163 -3.40 -1.00 -20.06
N THR A 164 -3.25 -2.20 -19.50
CA THR A 164 -2.91 -2.40 -18.08
C THR A 164 -1.52 -1.90 -17.76
N ILE A 165 -0.53 -2.21 -18.60
CA ILE A 165 0.85 -1.72 -18.44
C ILE A 165 0.86 -0.18 -18.47
N LEU A 166 0.19 0.41 -19.47
CA LEU A 166 0.07 1.87 -19.57
C LEU A 166 -0.62 2.48 -18.34
N ALA A 167 -1.71 1.87 -17.88
CA ALA A 167 -2.46 2.32 -16.70
C ALA A 167 -1.60 2.29 -15.43
N LEU A 168 -0.81 1.24 -15.22
CA LEU A 168 0.10 1.15 -14.07
C LEU A 168 1.20 2.21 -14.13
N LEU A 169 1.82 2.42 -15.30
CA LEU A 169 2.84 3.47 -15.48
C LEU A 169 2.26 4.87 -15.22
N LEU A 170 1.10 5.18 -15.79
CA LEU A 170 0.41 6.45 -15.55
C LEU A 170 -0.05 6.58 -14.10
N THR A 171 -0.40 5.48 -13.42
CA THR A 171 -0.74 5.49 -11.99
C THR A 171 0.46 5.95 -11.17
N PHE A 172 1.67 5.46 -11.45
CA PHE A 172 2.88 5.94 -10.75
C PHE A 172 3.13 7.44 -10.97
N VAL A 173 2.92 7.93 -12.19
CA VAL A 173 3.01 9.38 -12.48
C VAL A 173 1.95 10.16 -11.70
N ALA A 174 0.71 9.68 -11.69
CA ALA A 174 -0.38 10.30 -10.92
C ALA A 174 -0.09 10.32 -9.42
N MET A 175 0.47 9.23 -8.86
CA MET A 175 0.88 9.18 -7.47
C MET A 175 1.94 10.23 -7.14
N LEU A 176 2.95 10.41 -8.00
CA LEU A 176 3.98 11.44 -7.81
C LEU A 176 3.36 12.84 -7.81
N ILE A 177 2.46 13.13 -8.75
CA ILE A 177 1.75 14.41 -8.81
C ILE A 177 0.91 14.64 -7.54
N ILE A 178 0.14 13.64 -7.11
CA ILE A 178 -0.68 13.71 -5.89
C ILE A 178 0.20 13.97 -4.66
N LEU A 179 1.32 13.27 -4.52
CA LEU A 179 2.24 13.46 -3.39
C LEU A 179 2.85 14.86 -3.38
N ILE A 180 3.27 15.38 -4.54
CA ILE A 180 3.77 16.75 -4.65
C ILE A 180 2.68 17.76 -4.24
N LEU A 181 1.46 17.60 -4.74
CA LEU A 181 0.35 18.47 -4.39
C LEU A 181 0.02 18.42 -2.90
N LEU A 182 0.05 17.23 -2.27
CA LEU A 182 -0.16 17.08 -0.83
C LEU A 182 0.93 17.81 -0.02
N VAL A 183 2.20 17.69 -0.41
CA VAL A 183 3.30 18.39 0.26
C VAL A 183 3.15 19.91 0.11
N LEU A 184 2.82 20.42 -1.08
CA LEU A 184 2.59 21.84 -1.32
C LEU A 184 1.41 22.37 -0.50
N LEU A 185 0.32 21.60 -0.43
CA LEU A 185 -0.87 21.97 0.33
C LEU A 185 -0.56 22.06 1.84
N VAL A 186 0.17 21.07 2.38
CA VAL A 186 0.60 21.09 3.78
C VAL A 186 1.52 22.28 4.06
N ALA A 187 2.46 22.57 3.16
CA ALA A 187 3.35 23.73 3.29
C ALA A 187 2.57 25.06 3.30
N LEU A 188 1.55 25.19 2.44
CA LEU A 188 0.69 26.37 2.39
C LEU A 188 -0.10 26.54 3.70
N PHE A 189 -0.72 25.48 4.21
CA PHE A 189 -1.41 25.55 5.50
C PHE A 189 -0.48 25.88 6.66
N GLN A 190 0.74 25.33 6.66
CA GLN A 190 1.75 25.66 7.66
C GLN A 190 2.14 27.15 7.60
N GLN A 191 2.31 27.72 6.40
CA GLN A 191 2.60 29.14 6.24
C GLN A 191 1.45 30.02 6.76
N VAL A 192 0.20 29.67 6.44
CA VAL A 192 -0.99 30.39 6.96
C VAL A 192 -1.05 30.30 8.48
N TYR A 193 -0.80 29.11 9.06
CA TYR A 193 -0.77 28.94 10.51
C TYR A 193 0.30 29.81 11.18
N VAL A 194 1.53 29.83 10.63
CA VAL A 194 2.63 30.66 11.15
C VAL A 194 2.31 32.15 11.01
N PHE A 195 1.65 32.56 9.93
CA PHE A 195 1.20 33.95 9.75
C PHE A 195 0.17 34.34 10.83
N VAL A 196 -0.87 33.53 11.01
CA VAL A 196 -1.92 33.79 12.01
C VAL A 196 -1.34 33.79 13.43
N SER A 197 -0.47 32.85 13.76
CA SER A 197 0.17 32.79 15.08
C SER A 197 1.07 33.98 15.34
N SER A 198 1.79 34.47 14.32
CA SER A 198 2.60 35.69 14.42
C SER A 198 1.73 36.93 14.65
N VAL A 199 0.64 37.08 13.90
CA VAL A 199 -0.31 38.20 14.09
C VAL A 199 -0.93 38.17 15.49
N TYR A 200 -1.38 37.01 15.95
CA TYR A 200 -1.94 36.84 17.30
C TYR A 200 -0.93 37.21 18.39
N THR A 201 0.32 36.78 18.22
CA THR A 201 1.41 37.06 19.15
C THR A 201 1.71 38.56 19.22
N GLU A 202 1.77 39.24 18.08
CA GLU A 202 2.02 40.68 17.98
C GLU A 202 0.90 41.50 18.64
N ILE A 203 -0.36 41.13 18.42
CA ILE A 203 -1.51 41.79 19.07
C ILE A 203 -1.42 41.62 20.59
N THR A 204 -1.12 40.41 21.07
CA THR A 204 -1.02 40.13 22.51
C THR A 204 0.09 40.95 23.17
N TYR A 205 1.24 41.10 22.51
CA TYR A 205 2.32 41.93 23.02
C TYR A 205 1.92 43.42 23.09
N ARG A 206 1.23 43.94 22.07
CA ARG A 206 0.78 45.34 22.05
C ARG A 206 -0.33 45.67 23.05
N VAL A 207 -1.14 44.69 23.43
CA VAL A 207 -2.19 44.85 24.45
C VAL A 207 -1.64 44.75 25.88
N ARG A 208 -0.49 44.10 26.07
CA ARG A 208 0.17 43.93 27.38
C ARG A 208 1.17 45.04 27.73
N VAL A 209 1.52 45.89 26.77
CA VAL A 209 2.27 47.14 26.96
C VAL A 209 1.28 48.26 27.24
#